data_AF-A0A520BN51-F1
#
_entry.id   AF-A0A520BN51-F1
#
_cell.length_a   1.000
_cell.length_b   1.000
_cell.length_c   1.000
_cell.angle_alpha   90.00
_cell.angle_beta   90.00
_cell.angle_gamma   90.00
#
_symmetry.space_group_name_H-M   'P 1'
#
loop_
_entity.id
_entity.type
_entity.pdbx_description
1 polymer ?
#
loop_
_entity_poly.entity_id
_entity_poly.type
_entity_poly.pdbx_seq_one_letter_code
_entity_poly.pdbx_strand_id
1 'polypeptide(L)'
;MNKFYKLVFCAQLISFAVSAQTKTFTITENMQAQPKANYQLASRFSPNKLKKMVYSTSVDPHWLKLSNRFWYTFESPKGKFWYLVD
;
A
#
# COMPACT_ATOMS: atom_id res chain seq x y z
N MET A 1 -47.53 9.36 58.65
CA MET A 1 -47.55 9.74 57.23
C MET A 1 -46.15 9.56 56.62
N ASN A 2 -45.55 8.36 56.75
CA ASN A 2 -44.11 8.18 56.53
C ASN A 2 -43.80 7.09 55.48
N LYS A 3 -44.84 6.50 54.88
CA LYS A 3 -44.73 5.39 53.91
C LYS A 3 -44.75 5.88 52.46
N PHE A 4 -45.41 7.01 52.19
CA PHE A 4 -45.45 7.65 50.88
C PHE A 4 -44.13 8.32 50.47
N TYR A 5 -43.39 8.90 51.42
CA TYR A 5 -42.09 9.50 51.14
C TYR A 5 -41.07 8.46 50.65
N LYS A 6 -41.12 7.22 51.17
CA LYS A 6 -40.26 6.12 50.69
C LYS A 6 -40.53 5.73 49.23
N LEU A 7 -41.78 5.84 48.76
CA LEU A 7 -42.15 5.58 47.36
C LEU A 7 -41.69 6.72 46.44
N VAL A 8 -41.81 7.97 46.88
CA VAL A 8 -41.32 9.13 46.11
C VAL A 8 -39.79 9.16 46.05
N PHE A 9 -39.09 8.78 47.13
CA PHE A 9 -37.64 8.69 47.17
C PHE A 9 -37.08 7.55 46.31
N CYS A 10 -37.80 6.43 46.20
CA CYS A 10 -37.45 5.31 45.32
C CYS A 10 -37.58 5.68 43.83
N ALA A 11 -38.58 6.50 43.48
CA ALA A 11 -38.80 6.97 42.11
C ALA A 11 -37.67 7.90 41.61
N GLN A 12 -37.02 8.66 42.51
CA GLN A 12 -35.89 9.52 42.13
C GLN A 12 -34.58 8.75 41.89
N LEU A 13 -34.41 7.57 42.50
CA LEU A 13 -33.22 6.73 42.30
C LEU A 13 -33.25 5.95 40.98
N ILE A 14 -34.44 5.67 40.42
CA ILE A 14 -34.59 4.96 39.14
C ILE A 14 -34.20 5.85 37.96
N SER A 15 -34.32 7.18 38.09
CA SER A 15 -33.96 8.13 37.02
C SER A 15 -32.45 8.37 36.85
N PHE A 16 -31.63 8.10 37.87
CA PHE A 16 -30.16 8.27 37.79
C PHE A 16 -29.46 7.14 37.03
N ALA A 17 -30.07 5.96 36.90
CA ALA A 17 -29.50 4.85 36.12
C ALA A 17 -29.70 5.01 34.60
N VAL A 18 -30.60 5.92 34.18
CA VAL A 18 -30.92 6.17 32.75
C VAL A 18 -30.02 7.27 32.15
N SER A 19 -28.95 7.69 32.84
CA SER A 19 -27.96 8.63 32.30
C SER A 19 -26.66 7.96 31.87
N ALA A 20 -26.56 6.63 31.94
CA ALA A 20 -25.48 5.90 31.27
C ALA A 20 -25.75 5.92 29.75
N GLN A 21 -25.56 7.10 29.16
CA GLN A 21 -25.54 7.30 27.73
C GLN A 21 -24.53 6.31 27.15
N THR A 22 -25.08 5.28 26.53
CA THR A 22 -24.43 4.52 25.49
C THR A 22 -23.82 5.52 24.53
N LYS A 23 -22.50 5.72 24.60
CA LYS A 23 -21.75 6.16 23.43
C LYS A 23 -21.82 4.98 22.46
N THR A 24 -22.97 4.82 21.82
CA THR A 24 -23.05 4.13 20.55
C THR A 24 -22.14 4.93 19.65
N PHE A 25 -20.92 4.45 19.49
CA PHE A 25 -20.10 4.79 18.34
C PHE A 25 -20.96 4.40 17.15
N THR A 26 -21.73 5.35 16.63
CA THR A 26 -22.13 5.33 15.24
C THR A 26 -20.83 5.40 14.48
N ILE A 27 -20.26 4.22 14.24
CA ILE A 27 -19.31 4.01 13.17
C ILE A 27 -20.15 4.22 11.91
N THR A 28 -20.42 5.49 11.60
CA THR A 28 -20.51 5.91 10.21
C THR A 28 -19.08 5.78 9.70
N GLU A 29 -18.62 4.54 9.55
CA GLU A 29 -17.61 4.23 8.55
C GLU A 29 -18.30 4.70 7.29
N ASN A 30 -17.92 5.89 6.84
CA ASN A 30 -17.89 6.16 5.43
C ASN A 30 -17.05 5.02 4.87
N MET A 31 -17.71 3.91 4.52
CA MET A 31 -17.10 2.78 3.86
C MET A 31 -16.65 3.36 2.53
N GLN A 32 -15.45 3.95 2.54
CA GLN A 32 -14.80 4.42 1.34
C GLN A 32 -14.87 3.23 0.42
N ALA A 33 -15.62 3.40 -0.68
CA ALA A 33 -15.81 2.35 -1.65
C ALA A 33 -14.43 1.76 -1.93
N GLN A 34 -14.28 0.46 -1.63
CA GLN A 34 -13.01 -0.23 -1.74
C GLN A 34 -12.39 0.16 -3.08
N PRO A 35 -11.13 0.66 -3.11
CA PRO A 35 -10.54 1.16 -4.34
C PRO A 35 -10.63 0.07 -5.39
N LYS A 36 -11.41 0.34 -6.44
CA LYS A 36 -11.61 -0.63 -7.52
C LYS A 36 -10.24 -0.95 -8.11
N ALA A 37 -9.78 -2.17 -7.90
CA ALA A 37 -8.48 -2.61 -8.41
C ALA A 37 -8.45 -2.44 -9.94
N ASN A 38 -7.46 -1.69 -10.42
CA ASN A 38 -7.26 -1.46 -11.85
C ASN A 38 -6.43 -2.60 -12.45
N TYR A 39 -7.08 -3.73 -12.70
CA TYR A 39 -6.48 -4.91 -13.31
C TYR A 39 -5.92 -4.63 -14.72
N GLN A 40 -6.53 -3.69 -15.45
CA GLN A 40 -6.05 -3.29 -16.77
C GLN A 40 -4.66 -2.66 -16.69
N LEU A 41 -4.42 -1.81 -15.70
CA LEU A 41 -3.09 -1.22 -15.46
C LEU A 41 -2.09 -2.28 -14.99
N ALA A 42 -2.48 -3.16 -14.06
CA ALA A 42 -1.62 -4.25 -13.58
C ALA A 42 -1.16 -5.19 -14.70
N SER A 43 -2.04 -5.49 -15.67
CA SER A 43 -1.70 -6.34 -16.84
C SER A 43 -0.54 -5.79 -17.68
N ARG A 44 -0.34 -4.46 -17.68
CA ARG A 44 0.77 -3.80 -18.39
C ARG A 44 2.12 -4.11 -17.76
N PHE A 45 2.15 -4.27 -16.44
CA PHE A 45 3.32 -4.57 -15.62
C PHE A 45 3.43 -6.05 -15.25
N SER A 46 2.74 -6.93 -15.98
CA SER A 46 2.92 -8.36 -15.79
C SER A 46 4.39 -8.77 -16.01
N PRO A 47 4.91 -9.78 -15.30
CA PRO A 47 6.31 -10.21 -15.41
C PRO A 47 6.75 -10.48 -16.86
N ASN A 48 5.86 -11.04 -17.68
CA ASN A 48 6.10 -11.33 -19.09
C ASN A 48 6.32 -10.07 -19.94
N LYS A 49 5.65 -8.96 -19.60
CA LYS A 49 5.80 -7.66 -20.28
C LYS A 49 7.07 -6.95 -19.80
N LEU A 50 7.33 -7.00 -18.49
CA LEU A 50 8.53 -6.41 -17.89
C LEU A 50 9.81 -7.05 -18.42
N LYS A 51 9.84 -8.37 -18.62
CA LYS A 51 11.00 -9.06 -19.21
C LYS A 51 11.41 -8.53 -20.59
N LYS A 52 10.47 -7.97 -21.36
CA LYS A 52 10.76 -7.33 -22.67
C LYS A 52 11.22 -5.88 -22.55
N MET A 53 11.03 -5.25 -21.40
CA MET A 53 11.39 -3.86 -21.12
C MET A 53 12.69 -3.74 -20.31
N VAL A 54 13.05 -4.78 -19.55
CA VAL A 54 14.30 -4.84 -18.79
C VAL A 54 15.42 -5.23 -19.76
N TYR A 55 16.14 -4.23 -20.24
CA TYR A 55 17.34 -4.42 -21.06
C TYR A 55 18.53 -4.86 -20.19
N SER A 56 19.75 -4.86 -20.75
CA SER A 56 20.98 -5.20 -20.03
C SER A 56 21.10 -4.39 -18.73
N THR A 57 20.98 -5.09 -17.60
CA THR A 57 21.11 -4.54 -16.23
C THR A 57 22.47 -4.86 -15.60
N SER A 58 23.31 -5.62 -16.31
CA SER A 58 24.64 -6.01 -15.88
C SER A 58 25.61 -5.84 -17.04
N VAL A 59 26.80 -5.34 -16.71
CA VAL A 59 27.88 -5.10 -17.66
C VAL A 59 28.82 -6.30 -17.60
N ASP A 60 29.10 -6.90 -18.76
CA ASP A 60 30.02 -8.03 -18.88
C ASP A 60 31.34 -7.56 -19.55
N PRO A 61 32.39 -7.25 -18.77
CA PRO A 61 33.62 -6.66 -19.29
C PRO A 61 34.48 -7.70 -20.01
N HIS A 62 34.78 -7.44 -21.28
CA HIS A 62 35.66 -8.26 -22.10
C HIS A 62 37.05 -7.61 -22.21
N TRP A 63 38.02 -8.24 -21.55
CA TRP A 63 39.40 -7.74 -21.46
C TRP A 63 40.22 -8.03 -22.72
N LEU A 64 41.07 -7.07 -23.09
CA LEU A 64 42.04 -7.24 -24.16
C LEU A 64 43.28 -7.97 -23.60
N LYS A 65 43.79 -8.96 -24.33
CA LYS A 65 44.89 -9.85 -23.86
C LYS A 65 46.20 -9.14 -23.53
N LEU A 66 46.44 -7.97 -24.12
CA LEU A 66 47.74 -7.28 -24.11
C LEU A 66 47.69 -5.93 -23.39
N SER A 67 46.56 -5.55 -22.77
CA SER A 67 46.37 -4.22 -22.18
C SER A 67 45.31 -4.24 -21.08
N ASN A 68 45.32 -3.28 -20.17
CA ASN A 68 44.30 -3.11 -19.11
C ASN A 68 42.95 -2.55 -19.62
N ARG A 69 42.70 -2.68 -20.92
CA ARG A 69 41.54 -2.16 -21.63
C ARG A 69 40.48 -3.22 -21.67
N PHE A 70 39.23 -2.82 -21.59
CA PHE A 70 38.11 -3.72 -21.76
C PHE A 70 37.02 -3.07 -22.59
N TRP A 71 36.25 -3.89 -23.30
CA TRP A 71 35.03 -3.44 -23.94
C TRP A 71 33.83 -4.08 -23.27
N TYR A 72 32.69 -3.41 -23.31
CA TYR A 72 31.43 -3.99 -22.87
C TYR A 72 30.30 -3.64 -23.84
N THR A 73 29.26 -4.46 -23.80
CA THR A 73 28.04 -4.21 -24.54
C THR A 73 26.90 -3.94 -23.59
N PHE A 74 26.04 -3.00 -23.96
CA PHE A 74 24.77 -2.80 -23.28
C PHE A 74 23.66 -2.65 -24.31
N GLU A 75 22.48 -3.07 -23.91
CA GLU A 75 21.27 -2.92 -24.69
C GLU A 75 20.41 -1.84 -24.06
N SER A 76 19.83 -1.00 -24.89
CA SER A 76 18.87 0.02 -24.48
C SER A 76 17.67 0.00 -25.44
N PRO A 77 16.59 0.74 -25.15
CA PRO A 77 15.48 0.89 -26.10
C PRO A 77 15.89 1.37 -27.49
N LYS A 78 17.06 2.01 -27.62
CA LYS A 78 17.59 2.56 -28.87
C LYS A 78 18.42 1.55 -29.67
N GLY A 79 18.72 0.39 -29.09
CA GLY A 79 19.54 -0.66 -29.70
C GLY A 79 20.69 -1.12 -28.82
N LYS A 80 21.58 -1.91 -29.41
CA LYS A 80 22.81 -2.44 -28.81
C LYS A 80 23.97 -1.47 -29.06
N PHE A 81 24.70 -1.15 -28.00
CA PHE A 81 25.85 -0.25 -28.03
C PHE A 81 27.10 -0.97 -27.54
N TRP A 82 28.24 -0.65 -28.14
CA TRP A 82 29.57 -1.16 -27.77
C TRP A 82 30.40 0.01 -27.23
N TYR A 83 30.97 -0.16 -26.05
CA TYR A 83 31.87 0.83 -25.43
C TYR A 83 33.23 0.18 -25.18
N LEU A 84 34.28 0.92 -25.50
CA LEU A 84 35.67 0.56 -25.20
C LEU A 84 36.18 1.52 -24.12
N VAL A 85 36.76 0.96 -23.06
CA VAL A 85 37.37 1.69 -21.95
C VAL A 85 38.89 1.47 -22.01
N ASP A 86 39.65 2.56 -21.94
CA ASP A 86 41.12 2.58 -21.84
C ASP A 86 41.58 2.88 -20.42
#